data_AF-A0A3N9XCQ8-F1
#
_entry.id   AF-A0A3N9XCQ8-F1
#
_cell.length_a   1.000
_cell.length_b   1.000
_cell.length_c   1.000
_cell.angle_alpha   90.00
_cell.angle_beta   90.00
_cell.angle_gamma   90.00
#
_symmetry.space_group_name_H-M   'P 1'
#
loop_
_entity.id
_entity.type
_entity.pdbx_description
1 polymer ?
#
loop_
_entity_poly.entity_id
_entity_poly.type
_entity_poly.pdbx_seq_one_letter_code
_entity_poly.pdbx_strand_id
1 'polypeptide(L)'
;MANDDVPIGRRVARWRVRRSMTQQMLADRLRRSKSWVDKVERGVRALDRYSVIQELAHVLRVDPEMLLGQPRSTPAGPPDGVDDIRAALARYNSPQAPEQPDELRRQVGYAWLSYQHAHYGQLVRVVPGLLDAVQGARSPELLVQAYRITSSLLVKLGEADLAWLAADRAMSAAGDDPILAATAAVSVAQALRASNRDRLALTATLAAANRILPAPSYPADHEVGGLRGDQTARQPHDQRGEGRGGG
;
A
#
# COMPACT_ATOMS: atom_id res chain seq x y z
N MET A 1 5.98 12.23 -24.65
CA MET A 1 5.78 13.18 -25.78
C MET A 1 4.33 13.64 -25.75
N ALA A 2 4.11 14.94 -25.93
CA ALA A 2 2.99 15.74 -25.44
C ALA A 2 1.61 15.39 -26.04
N ASN A 3 0.57 15.39 -25.21
CA ASN A 3 -0.84 15.28 -25.61
C ASN A 3 -1.45 16.67 -25.90
N ASP A 4 -0.62 17.70 -26.02
CA ASP A 4 -1.02 19.12 -26.08
C ASP A 4 -1.48 19.55 -27.48
N ASP A 5 -1.29 18.73 -28.51
CA ASP A 5 -1.47 19.13 -29.92
C ASP A 5 -2.87 18.88 -30.51
N VAL A 6 -3.83 18.42 -29.69
CA VAL A 6 -5.18 18.11 -30.18
C VAL A 6 -6.09 19.33 -29.99
N PRO A 7 -6.77 19.86 -31.02
CA PRO A 7 -7.71 20.96 -30.84
C PRO A 7 -8.88 20.58 -29.90
N ILE A 8 -9.38 21.54 -29.10
CA ILE A 8 -10.50 21.36 -28.16
C ILE A 8 -11.71 20.65 -28.78
N GLY A 9 -12.07 21.03 -30.02
CA GLY A 9 -13.16 20.40 -30.77
C GLY A 9 -12.99 18.89 -30.97
N ARG A 10 -11.76 18.45 -31.27
CA ARG A 10 -11.45 17.02 -31.42
C ARG A 10 -11.53 16.28 -30.07
N ARG A 11 -11.19 16.93 -28.95
CA ARG A 11 -11.37 16.35 -27.62
C ARG A 11 -12.84 16.20 -27.25
N VAL A 12 -13.68 17.20 -27.55
CA VAL A 12 -15.14 17.11 -27.41
C VAL A 12 -15.69 15.91 -28.17
N ALA A 13 -15.29 15.72 -29.44
CA ALA A 13 -15.72 14.59 -30.26
C ALA A 13 -15.35 13.23 -29.64
N ARG A 14 -14.11 13.10 -29.14
CA ARG A 14 -13.64 11.87 -28.48
C ARG A 14 -14.48 11.56 -27.24
N TRP A 15 -14.73 12.54 -26.38
CA TRP A 15 -15.53 12.35 -25.18
C TRP A 15 -16.99 12.02 -25.49
N ARG A 16 -17.58 12.66 -26.51
CA ARG A 16 -18.92 12.33 -27.00
C ARG A 16 -19.03 10.85 -27.39
N VAL A 17 -18.07 10.35 -28.19
CA VAL A 17 -18.04 8.94 -28.61
C VAL A 17 -17.87 7.99 -27.42
N ARG A 18 -17.00 8.32 -26.44
CA ARG A 18 -16.82 7.52 -25.22
C ARG A 18 -18.08 7.42 -24.35
N ARG A 19 -18.97 8.42 -24.42
CA ARG A 19 -20.27 8.41 -23.73
C ARG A 19 -21.40 7.82 -24.58
N SER A 20 -21.06 7.20 -25.71
CA SER A 20 -22.02 6.61 -26.65
C SER A 20 -23.10 7.60 -27.11
N MET A 21 -22.72 8.88 -27.29
CA MET A 21 -23.64 9.92 -27.74
C MET A 21 -23.46 10.21 -29.24
N THR A 22 -24.56 10.34 -29.97
CA THR A 22 -24.53 10.90 -31.33
C THR A 22 -24.37 12.43 -31.28
N GLN A 23 -23.96 13.06 -32.39
CA GLN A 23 -23.91 14.54 -32.45
C GLN A 23 -25.29 15.17 -32.21
N GLN A 24 -26.36 14.50 -32.63
CA GLN A 24 -27.73 14.95 -32.37
C GLN A 24 -28.05 14.91 -30.87
N MET A 25 -27.73 13.80 -30.20
CA MET A 25 -27.96 13.67 -28.75
C MET A 25 -27.19 14.71 -27.92
N LEU A 26 -25.95 15.04 -28.32
CA LEU A 26 -25.19 16.11 -27.67
C LEU A 26 -25.82 17.48 -27.93
N ALA A 27 -26.26 17.74 -29.16
CA ALA A 27 -26.91 18.98 -29.56
C ALA A 27 -28.22 19.20 -28.78
N ASP A 28 -29.05 18.16 -28.66
CA ASP A 28 -30.33 18.22 -27.94
C ASP A 28 -30.12 18.55 -26.45
N ARG A 29 -29.11 17.93 -25.81
CA ARG A 29 -28.77 18.20 -24.40
C ARG A 29 -28.22 19.60 -24.14
N LEU A 30 -27.56 20.20 -25.13
CA LEU A 30 -27.05 21.58 -25.09
C LEU A 30 -28.07 22.61 -25.60
N ARG A 31 -29.26 22.18 -26.05
CA ARG A 31 -30.24 23.03 -26.74
C ARG A 31 -29.61 23.80 -27.92
N ARG A 32 -28.74 23.13 -28.67
CA ARG A 32 -28.07 23.65 -29.88
C ARG A 32 -28.43 22.80 -31.10
N SER A 33 -28.06 23.27 -32.29
CA SER A 33 -28.24 22.50 -33.52
C SER A 33 -27.12 21.47 -33.72
N LYS A 34 -27.42 20.34 -34.38
CA LYS A 34 -26.41 19.36 -34.77
C LYS A 34 -25.27 19.98 -35.60
N SER A 35 -25.60 20.94 -36.48
CA SER A 35 -24.61 21.68 -37.27
C SER A 35 -23.63 22.48 -36.39
N TRP A 36 -24.09 22.98 -35.24
CA TRP A 36 -23.21 23.65 -34.29
C TRP A 36 -22.19 22.68 -33.69
N VAL A 37 -22.64 21.50 -33.25
CA VAL A 37 -21.75 20.44 -32.70
C VAL A 37 -20.73 19.99 -33.75
N ASP A 38 -21.17 19.75 -34.98
CA ASP A 38 -20.29 19.35 -36.08
C ASP A 38 -19.21 20.41 -36.40
N LYS A 39 -19.58 21.71 -36.43
CA LYS A 39 -18.61 22.81 -36.63
C LYS A 39 -17.61 22.93 -35.47
N VAL A 40 -18.07 22.69 -34.23
CA VAL A 40 -17.20 22.68 -33.05
C VAL A 40 -16.23 21.50 -33.10
N GLU A 41 -16.71 20.28 -33.37
CA GLU A 41 -15.88 19.07 -33.39
C GLU A 41 -14.78 19.11 -34.48
N ARG A 42 -15.08 19.77 -35.61
CA ARG A 42 -14.12 20.00 -36.71
C ARG A 42 -13.19 21.19 -36.47
N GLY A 43 -13.40 21.98 -35.41
CA GLY A 43 -12.61 23.17 -35.11
C GLY A 43 -12.92 24.38 -36.01
N VAL A 44 -13.96 24.32 -36.83
CA VAL A 44 -14.43 25.45 -37.66
C VAL A 44 -15.03 26.56 -36.80
N ARG A 45 -15.65 26.18 -35.68
CA ARG A 45 -16.15 27.13 -34.69
C ARG A 45 -15.31 27.02 -33.42
N ALA A 46 -14.68 28.13 -33.06
CA ALA A 46 -13.92 28.24 -31.83
C ALA A 46 -14.83 28.22 -30.59
N LEU A 47 -14.31 27.68 -29.49
CA LEU A 47 -14.98 27.59 -28.19
C LEU A 47 -14.37 28.64 -27.24
N ASP A 48 -14.62 29.92 -27.53
CA ASP A 48 -13.94 31.03 -26.83
C ASP A 48 -14.62 31.40 -25.49
N ARG A 49 -15.86 30.97 -25.29
CA ARG A 49 -16.62 31.26 -24.07
C ARG A 49 -16.51 30.11 -23.09
N TYR A 50 -15.90 30.38 -21.94
CA TYR A 50 -15.72 29.38 -20.88
C TYR A 50 -17.04 28.81 -20.36
N SER A 51 -18.11 29.60 -20.30
CA SER A 51 -19.45 29.12 -19.93
C SER A 51 -19.98 28.01 -20.85
N VAL A 52 -19.68 28.09 -22.15
CA VAL A 52 -20.07 27.06 -23.13
C VAL A 52 -19.22 25.80 -22.96
N ILE A 53 -17.95 25.96 -22.59
CA ILE A 53 -17.06 24.84 -22.27
C ILE A 53 -17.55 24.12 -21.00
N GLN A 54 -17.98 24.85 -19.97
CA GLN A 54 -18.59 24.28 -18.77
C GLN A 54 -19.88 23.51 -19.08
N GLU A 55 -20.75 24.06 -19.92
CA GLU A 55 -21.98 23.40 -20.35
C GLU A 55 -21.70 22.08 -21.10
N LEU A 56 -20.75 22.11 -22.04
CA LEU A 56 -20.25 20.93 -22.75
C LEU A 56 -19.70 19.87 -21.79
N ALA A 57 -18.87 20.29 -20.83
CA ALA A 57 -18.25 19.43 -19.84
C ALA A 57 -19.29 18.76 -18.93
N HIS A 58 -20.30 19.52 -18.50
CA HIS A 58 -21.42 19.03 -17.71
C HIS A 58 -22.21 17.94 -18.45
N VAL A 59 -22.59 18.20 -19.70
CA VAL A 59 -23.35 17.23 -20.53
C VAL A 59 -22.53 15.97 -20.81
N LEU A 60 -21.22 16.12 -21.06
CA LEU A 60 -20.29 15.01 -21.27
C LEU A 60 -19.84 14.33 -19.97
N ARG A 61 -20.23 14.88 -18.80
CA ARG A 61 -19.85 14.44 -17.45
C ARG A 61 -18.33 14.33 -17.27
N VAL A 62 -17.60 15.35 -17.70
CA VAL A 62 -16.14 15.49 -17.55
C VAL A 62 -15.82 16.85 -16.93
N ASP A 63 -14.60 17.02 -16.43
CA ASP A 63 -14.11 18.33 -15.99
C ASP A 63 -13.92 19.26 -17.22
N PRO A 64 -14.30 20.55 -17.17
CA PRO A 64 -14.04 21.54 -18.22
C PRO A 64 -12.59 21.57 -18.71
N GLU A 65 -11.64 21.29 -17.84
CA GLU A 65 -10.20 21.34 -18.15
C GLU A 65 -9.77 20.18 -19.06
N MET A 66 -10.41 19.02 -18.92
CA MET A 66 -10.22 17.89 -19.86
C MET A 66 -10.61 18.24 -21.31
N LEU A 67 -11.49 19.23 -21.51
CA LEU A 67 -11.82 19.74 -22.84
C LEU A 67 -10.82 20.81 -23.29
N LEU A 68 -10.38 21.69 -22.39
CA LEU A 68 -9.36 22.71 -22.67
C LEU A 68 -8.01 22.11 -23.06
N GLY A 69 -7.76 20.84 -22.76
CA GLY A 69 -6.45 20.23 -23.05
C GLY A 69 -5.34 20.76 -22.16
N GLN A 70 -5.72 21.58 -21.19
CA GLN A 70 -5.06 21.66 -19.93
C GLN A 70 -5.65 20.50 -19.16
N PRO A 71 -5.08 19.28 -19.20
CA PRO A 71 -5.27 18.47 -18.03
C PRO A 71 -4.77 19.39 -16.90
N ARG A 72 -5.69 19.83 -16.03
CA ARG A 72 -5.38 19.56 -14.65
C ARG A 72 -4.95 18.09 -14.72
N SER A 73 -3.68 17.83 -14.39
CA SER A 73 -3.42 16.67 -13.55
C SER A 73 -4.67 16.59 -12.72
N THR A 74 -5.41 15.49 -12.78
CA THR A 74 -6.40 15.22 -11.75
C THR A 74 -5.85 15.75 -10.42
N PRO A 75 -6.62 15.97 -9.36
CA PRO A 75 -5.98 15.88 -8.05
C PRO A 75 -5.47 14.41 -7.82
N ALA A 76 -4.66 13.86 -8.74
CA ALA A 76 -3.35 13.24 -8.58
C ALA A 76 -2.23 14.32 -8.65
N GLY A 77 -2.39 15.45 -7.98
CA GLY A 77 -1.43 15.71 -6.91
C GLY A 77 -1.75 14.74 -5.78
N PRO A 78 -0.82 14.41 -4.87
CA PRO A 78 -1.16 13.61 -3.70
C PRO A 78 -2.47 14.18 -3.15
N PRO A 79 -3.57 13.40 -2.97
CA PRO A 79 -4.87 13.98 -2.58
C PRO A 79 -4.57 14.87 -1.39
N ASP A 80 -4.89 16.17 -1.39
CA ASP A 80 -4.24 17.20 -0.54
C ASP A 80 -3.74 16.73 0.86
N GLY A 81 -4.44 15.80 1.51
CA GLY A 81 -3.94 15.09 2.70
C GLY A 81 -2.79 14.05 2.58
N VAL A 82 -2.24 13.66 1.42
CA VAL A 82 -1.01 12.82 1.39
C VAL A 82 0.20 13.66 1.74
N ASP A 83 0.21 14.95 1.36
CA ASP A 83 1.23 15.87 1.85
C ASP A 83 1.09 16.06 3.37
N ASP A 84 -0.13 16.06 3.91
CA ASP A 84 -0.38 16.05 5.35
C ASP A 84 0.08 14.75 6.03
N ILE A 85 -0.14 13.59 5.38
CA ILE A 85 0.40 12.31 5.85
C ILE A 85 1.93 12.35 5.82
N ARG A 86 2.53 12.89 4.77
CA ARG A 86 4.00 13.04 4.67
C ARG A 86 4.51 13.96 5.77
N ALA A 87 3.82 15.08 6.04
CA ALA A 87 4.15 15.98 7.12
C ALA A 87 4.01 15.31 8.49
N ALA A 88 2.95 14.53 8.72
CA ALA A 88 2.75 13.74 9.95
C ALA A 88 3.85 12.69 10.15
N LEU A 89 4.26 12.01 9.07
CA LEU A 89 5.41 11.12 9.13
C LEU A 89 6.70 11.93 9.36
N ALA A 90 6.88 13.10 8.78
CA ALA A 90 8.09 13.92 8.98
C ALA A 90 8.20 14.53 10.40
N ARG A 91 7.15 14.44 11.23
CA ARG A 91 7.22 14.86 12.63
C ARG A 91 7.96 13.81 13.47
N TYR A 92 9.11 14.22 14.01
CA TYR A 92 9.92 13.41 14.94
C TYR A 92 9.74 13.83 16.41
N ASN A 93 9.04 14.92 16.67
CA ASN A 93 8.69 15.37 18.01
C ASN A 93 7.23 15.05 18.29
N SER A 94 6.98 14.24 19.31
CA SER A 94 5.62 13.84 19.72
C SER A 94 5.13 14.71 20.88
N PRO A 95 3.98 15.40 20.75
CA PRO A 95 3.35 16.07 21.89
C PRO A 95 2.92 15.03 22.94
N GLN A 96 3.29 15.28 24.20
CA GLN A 96 2.97 14.44 25.36
C GLN A 96 1.52 14.67 25.82
N ALA A 97 0.52 14.40 24.99
CA ALA A 97 -0.87 14.43 25.44
C ALA A 97 -1.33 13.02 25.85
N PRO A 98 -1.88 12.83 27.05
CA PRO A 98 -2.45 11.56 27.46
C PRO A 98 -3.80 11.36 26.76
N GLU A 99 -3.78 10.73 25.58
CA GLU A 99 -5.00 10.19 24.99
C GLU A 99 -5.40 8.88 25.67
N GLN A 100 -6.71 8.67 25.84
CA GLN A 100 -7.24 7.44 26.42
C GLN A 100 -7.00 6.27 25.45
N PRO A 101 -6.19 5.25 25.82
CA PRO A 101 -5.78 4.19 24.90
C PRO A 101 -6.95 3.43 24.24
N ASP A 102 -8.08 3.33 24.93
CA ASP A 102 -9.28 2.66 24.41
C ASP A 102 -9.98 3.44 23.30
N GLU A 103 -10.01 4.78 23.39
CA GLU A 103 -10.53 5.63 22.32
C GLU A 103 -9.64 5.53 21.09
N LEU A 104 -8.33 5.59 21.29
CA LEU A 104 -7.37 5.45 20.20
C LEU A 104 -7.46 4.07 19.53
N ARG A 105 -7.69 3.00 20.29
CA ARG A 105 -7.95 1.66 19.75
C ARG A 105 -9.21 1.64 18.88
N ARG A 106 -10.30 2.32 19.30
CA ARG A 106 -11.52 2.48 18.49
C ARG A 106 -11.24 3.26 17.20
N GLN A 107 -10.49 4.35 17.26
CA GLN A 107 -10.13 5.15 16.09
C GLN A 107 -9.29 4.35 15.09
N VAL A 108 -8.29 3.59 15.56
CA VAL A 108 -7.53 2.66 14.71
C VAL A 108 -8.45 1.62 14.07
N GLY A 109 -9.39 1.04 14.84
CA GLY A 109 -10.37 0.10 14.30
C GLY A 109 -11.26 0.73 13.23
N TYR A 110 -11.73 1.95 13.45
CA TYR A 110 -12.52 2.71 12.48
C TYR A 110 -11.73 3.05 11.21
N ALA A 111 -10.44 3.36 11.32
CA ALA A 111 -9.55 3.58 10.19
C ALA A 111 -9.43 2.31 9.32
N TRP A 112 -9.27 1.14 9.95
CA TRP A 112 -9.27 -0.15 9.25
C TRP A 112 -10.60 -0.47 8.58
N LEU A 113 -11.74 -0.20 9.24
CA LEU A 113 -13.07 -0.38 8.64
C LEU A 113 -13.26 0.55 7.43
N SER A 114 -12.86 1.82 7.55
CA SER A 114 -12.94 2.80 6.46
C SER A 114 -12.14 2.36 5.24
N TYR A 115 -10.95 1.79 5.45
CA TYR A 115 -10.15 1.20 4.39
C TYR A 115 -10.83 0.00 3.73
N GLN A 116 -11.39 -0.92 4.53
CA GLN A 116 -12.09 -2.11 4.02
C GLN A 116 -13.30 -1.73 3.15
N HIS A 117 -13.99 -0.65 3.48
CA HIS A 117 -15.11 -0.10 2.71
C HIS A 117 -14.69 0.88 1.60
N ALA A 118 -13.39 0.98 1.29
CA ALA A 118 -12.84 1.83 0.25
C ALA A 118 -13.12 3.34 0.43
N HIS A 119 -13.34 3.81 1.66
CA HIS A 119 -13.49 5.22 2.01
C HIS A 119 -12.14 5.95 2.09
N TYR A 120 -11.30 5.81 1.06
CA TYR A 120 -9.92 6.30 1.06
C TYR A 120 -9.83 7.82 1.22
N GLY A 121 -10.73 8.58 0.60
CA GLY A 121 -10.75 10.05 0.73
C GLY A 121 -11.03 10.53 2.16
N GLN A 122 -11.82 9.77 2.93
CA GLN A 122 -12.01 10.04 4.36
C GLN A 122 -10.75 9.65 5.14
N LEU A 123 -10.18 8.49 4.83
CA LEU A 123 -9.00 7.98 5.53
C LEU A 123 -7.79 8.93 5.37
N VAL A 124 -7.60 9.51 4.18
CA VAL A 124 -6.58 10.54 3.92
C VAL A 124 -6.69 11.73 4.89
N ARG A 125 -7.91 12.13 5.27
CA ARG A 125 -8.12 13.25 6.21
C ARG A 125 -7.92 12.87 7.67
N VAL A 126 -8.18 11.61 8.03
CA VAL A 126 -8.15 11.15 9.43
C VAL A 126 -6.76 10.68 9.85
N VAL A 127 -6.00 10.07 8.92
CA VAL A 127 -4.70 9.45 9.22
C VAL A 127 -3.68 10.42 9.84
N PRO A 128 -3.52 11.68 9.40
CA PRO A 128 -2.55 12.59 10.01
C PRO A 128 -2.77 12.80 11.51
N GLY A 129 -4.02 13.07 11.93
CA GLY A 129 -4.37 13.23 13.35
C GLY A 129 -4.24 11.91 14.13
N LEU A 130 -4.60 10.78 13.51
CA LEU A 130 -4.40 9.46 14.12
C LEU A 130 -2.91 9.18 14.39
N LEU A 131 -2.03 9.52 13.44
CA LEU A 131 -0.58 9.37 13.60
C LEU A 131 -0.04 10.20 14.77
N ASP A 132 -0.47 11.45 14.89
CA ASP A 132 -0.09 12.32 16.00
C ASP A 132 -0.54 11.73 17.35
N ALA A 133 -1.78 11.24 17.42
CA ALA A 133 -2.35 10.64 18.63
C ALA A 133 -1.61 9.36 19.07
N VAL A 134 -1.34 8.41 18.15
CA VAL A 134 -0.63 7.17 18.49
C VAL A 134 0.83 7.41 18.90
N GLN A 135 1.47 8.43 18.34
CA GLN A 135 2.82 8.84 18.73
C GLN A 135 2.85 9.42 20.15
N GLY A 136 1.78 10.07 20.59
CA GLY A 136 1.63 10.55 21.97
C GLY A 136 1.45 9.41 22.97
N ALA A 137 0.61 8.44 22.62
CA ALA A 137 0.28 7.30 23.49
C ALA A 137 1.42 6.28 23.67
N ARG A 138 2.35 6.19 22.71
CA ARG A 138 3.53 5.29 22.74
C ARG A 138 3.22 3.81 22.99
N SER A 139 2.03 3.32 22.63
CA SER A 139 1.73 1.88 22.60
C SER A 139 2.29 1.27 21.32
N PRO A 140 3.17 0.25 21.40
CA PRO A 140 3.70 -0.47 20.24
C PRO A 140 2.59 -1.01 19.34
N GLU A 141 1.52 -1.57 19.91
CA GLU A 141 0.41 -2.16 19.17
C GLU A 141 -0.34 -1.09 18.36
N LEU A 142 -0.65 0.05 18.98
CA LEU A 142 -1.36 1.14 18.31
C LEU A 142 -0.49 1.79 17.23
N LEU A 143 0.81 1.99 17.50
CA LEU A 143 1.77 2.49 16.52
C LEU A 143 1.88 1.57 15.31
N VAL A 144 2.06 0.27 15.54
CA VAL A 144 2.12 -0.74 14.48
C VAL A 144 0.85 -0.69 13.64
N GLN A 145 -0.34 -0.69 14.25
CA GLN A 145 -1.58 -0.68 13.49
C GLN A 145 -1.81 0.62 12.70
N ALA A 146 -1.49 1.78 13.28
CA ALA A 146 -1.64 3.08 12.62
C ALA A 146 -0.67 3.23 11.43
N TYR A 147 0.58 2.80 11.59
CA TYR A 147 1.54 2.80 10.48
C TYR A 147 1.17 1.79 9.39
N ARG A 148 0.64 0.62 9.75
CA ARG A 148 0.16 -0.37 8.79
C ARG A 148 -1.02 0.14 7.96
N ILE A 149 -2.03 0.74 8.57
CA ILE A 149 -3.18 1.28 7.83
C ILE A 149 -2.77 2.45 6.93
N THR A 150 -1.84 3.29 7.41
CA THR A 150 -1.21 4.36 6.62
C THR A 150 -0.50 3.78 5.39
N SER A 151 0.32 2.74 5.57
CA SER A 151 1.01 2.04 4.48
C SER A 151 0.02 1.46 3.46
N SER A 152 -1.01 0.75 3.92
CA SER A 152 -2.02 0.16 3.03
C SER A 152 -2.80 1.23 2.25
N LEU A 153 -3.15 2.35 2.88
CA LEU A 153 -3.75 3.49 2.19
C LEU A 153 -2.82 4.03 1.10
N LEU A 154 -1.55 4.29 1.42
CA LEU A 154 -0.58 4.85 0.49
C LEU A 154 -0.32 3.93 -0.71
N VAL A 155 -0.31 2.61 -0.51
CA VAL A 155 -0.30 1.63 -1.63
C VAL A 155 -1.51 1.82 -2.54
N LYS A 156 -2.71 2.02 -1.99
CA LYS A 156 -3.93 2.27 -2.78
C LYS A 156 -3.92 3.61 -3.52
N LEU A 157 -3.19 4.59 -3.00
CA LEU A 157 -3.03 5.91 -3.62
C LEU A 157 -1.88 5.97 -4.64
N GLY A 158 -1.08 4.90 -4.76
CA GLY A 158 0.07 4.85 -5.69
C GLY A 158 1.37 5.44 -5.12
N GLU A 159 1.40 5.75 -3.83
CA GLU A 159 2.52 6.37 -3.13
C GLU A 159 3.44 5.31 -2.50
N ALA A 160 4.02 4.44 -3.34
CA ALA A 160 4.67 3.21 -2.88
C ALA A 160 5.90 3.44 -1.99
N ASP A 161 6.72 4.46 -2.27
CA ASP A 161 7.90 4.77 -1.46
C ASP A 161 7.50 5.33 -0.07
N LEU A 162 6.46 6.17 -0.03
CA LEU A 162 5.93 6.67 1.24
C LEU A 162 5.22 5.54 2.02
N ALA A 163 4.55 4.62 1.32
CA ALA A 163 3.97 3.43 1.93
C ALA A 163 5.04 2.52 2.55
N TRP A 164 6.19 2.40 1.91
CA TRP A 164 7.33 1.65 2.43
C TRP A 164 7.91 2.32 3.68
N LEU A 165 8.06 3.65 3.71
CA LEU A 165 8.46 4.39 4.92
C LEU A 165 7.50 4.13 6.09
N ALA A 166 6.18 4.19 5.84
CA ALA A 166 5.19 3.89 6.87
C ALA A 166 5.32 2.44 7.36
N ALA A 167 5.52 1.47 6.46
CA ALA A 167 5.72 0.07 6.84
C ALA A 167 7.02 -0.16 7.64
N ASP A 168 8.11 0.51 7.28
CA ASP A 168 9.39 0.45 8.01
C ASP A 168 9.24 0.99 9.45
N ARG A 169 8.44 2.05 9.62
CA ARG A 169 8.09 2.56 10.95
C ARG A 169 7.21 1.61 11.75
N ALA A 170 6.32 0.87 11.09
CA ALA A 170 5.60 -0.22 11.75
C ALA A 170 6.55 -1.31 12.24
N MET A 171 7.55 -1.70 11.44
CA MET A 171 8.60 -2.65 11.85
C MET A 171 9.42 -2.12 13.02
N SER A 172 9.81 -0.84 12.97
CA SER A 172 10.55 -0.19 14.05
C SER A 172 9.74 -0.11 15.35
N ALA A 173 8.44 0.19 15.25
CA ALA A 173 7.55 0.26 16.41
C ALA A 173 7.25 -1.11 17.04
N ALA A 174 7.30 -2.19 16.25
CA ALA A 174 7.16 -3.55 16.76
C ALA A 174 8.30 -3.96 17.71
N GLY A 175 9.50 -3.38 17.54
CA GLY A 175 10.67 -3.73 18.34
C GLY A 175 10.99 -5.23 18.27
N ASP A 176 11.17 -5.85 19.43
CA ASP A 176 11.49 -7.27 19.56
C ASP A 176 10.26 -8.19 19.61
N ASP A 177 9.04 -7.66 19.54
CA ASP A 177 7.83 -8.48 19.54
C ASP A 177 7.70 -9.22 18.18
N PRO A 178 7.82 -10.56 18.15
CA PRO A 178 7.81 -11.31 16.91
C PRO A 178 6.44 -11.30 16.21
N ILE A 179 5.34 -11.21 16.97
CA ILE A 179 3.98 -11.18 16.43
C ILE A 179 3.69 -9.82 15.79
N LEU A 180 4.06 -8.72 16.46
CA LEU A 180 3.93 -7.38 15.90
C LEU A 180 4.84 -7.20 14.68
N ALA A 181 6.07 -7.72 14.71
CA ALA A 181 6.98 -7.67 13.58
C ALA A 181 6.44 -8.45 12.37
N ALA A 182 5.92 -9.67 12.57
CA ALA A 182 5.26 -10.44 11.51
C ALA A 182 4.03 -9.73 10.95
N THR A 183 3.26 -9.08 11.82
CA THR A 183 2.08 -8.29 11.46
C THR A 183 2.46 -7.08 10.60
N ALA A 184 3.53 -6.35 10.96
CA ALA A 184 4.06 -5.22 10.21
C ALA A 184 4.70 -5.63 8.87
N ALA A 185 5.37 -6.80 8.81
CA ALA A 185 5.99 -7.33 7.61
C ALA A 185 5.01 -7.50 6.44
N VAL A 186 3.73 -7.74 6.71
CA VAL A 186 2.67 -7.77 5.69
C VAL A 186 2.60 -6.44 4.92
N SER A 187 2.69 -5.30 5.62
CA SER A 187 2.67 -3.97 5.00
C SER A 187 3.95 -3.69 4.22
N VAL A 188 5.11 -4.15 4.72
CA VAL A 188 6.39 -4.08 3.98
C VAL A 188 6.28 -4.83 2.66
N ALA A 189 5.76 -6.05 2.69
CA ALA A 189 5.56 -6.86 1.48
C ALA A 189 4.58 -6.22 0.50
N GLN A 190 3.50 -5.60 0.98
CA GLN A 190 2.55 -4.87 0.13
C GLN A 190 3.21 -3.67 -0.57
N ALA A 191 3.97 -2.85 0.17
CA ALA A 191 4.67 -1.70 -0.39
C ALA A 191 5.74 -2.12 -1.42
N LEU A 192 6.54 -3.14 -1.10
CA LEU A 192 7.56 -3.65 -2.03
C LEU A 192 6.96 -4.23 -3.31
N ARG A 193 5.82 -4.93 -3.24
CA ARG A 193 5.10 -5.40 -4.44
C ARG A 193 4.56 -4.23 -5.27
N ALA A 194 4.06 -3.18 -4.62
CA ALA A 194 3.59 -1.98 -5.32
C ALA A 194 4.72 -1.29 -6.12
N SER A 195 5.97 -1.40 -5.65
CA SER A 195 7.18 -0.94 -6.36
C SER A 195 7.82 -1.99 -7.29
N ASN A 196 7.13 -3.08 -7.63
CA ASN A 196 7.62 -4.19 -8.47
C ASN A 196 8.89 -4.89 -7.91
N ARG A 197 9.00 -5.02 -6.58
CA ARG A 197 10.12 -5.67 -5.88
C ARG A 197 9.72 -7.00 -5.24
N ASP A 198 9.08 -7.89 -6.01
CA ASP A 198 8.46 -9.12 -5.50
C ASP A 198 9.42 -10.05 -4.73
N ARG A 199 10.68 -10.18 -5.19
CA ARG A 199 11.68 -11.01 -4.50
C ARG A 199 12.00 -10.47 -3.11
N LEU A 200 12.12 -9.15 -2.96
CA LEU A 200 12.36 -8.52 -1.65
C LEU A 200 11.15 -8.67 -0.74
N ALA A 201 9.93 -8.54 -1.30
CA ALA A 201 8.70 -8.77 -0.56
C ALA A 201 8.63 -10.20 -0.01
N LEU A 202 8.97 -11.20 -0.83
CA LEU A 202 9.01 -12.60 -0.41
C LEU A 202 10.03 -12.83 0.70
N THR A 203 11.27 -12.35 0.53
CA THR A 203 12.33 -12.49 1.54
C THR A 203 11.93 -11.87 2.87
N ALA A 204 11.40 -10.64 2.87
CA ALA A 204 10.96 -9.96 4.09
C ALA A 204 9.85 -10.74 4.82
N THR A 205 8.88 -11.28 4.07
CA THR A 205 7.77 -12.03 4.66
C THR A 205 8.21 -13.36 5.22
N LEU A 206 9.08 -14.10 4.51
CA LEU A 206 9.64 -15.37 5.00
C LEU A 206 10.48 -15.17 6.25
N ALA A 207 11.31 -14.14 6.30
CA ALA A 207 12.11 -13.82 7.48
C ALA A 207 11.24 -13.57 8.72
N ALA A 208 10.13 -12.84 8.55
CA ALA A 208 9.20 -12.59 9.65
C ALA A 208 8.38 -13.84 10.03
N ALA A 209 7.93 -14.63 9.05
CA ALA A 209 7.22 -15.90 9.29
C ALA A 209 8.08 -16.89 10.08
N ASN A 210 9.36 -17.02 9.73
CA ASN A 210 10.29 -17.93 10.42
C ASN A 210 10.52 -17.55 11.90
N ARG A 211 10.28 -16.30 12.30
CA ARG A 211 10.40 -15.87 13.71
C ARG A 211 9.21 -16.24 14.57
N ILE A 212 8.04 -16.46 13.96
CA ILE A 212 6.80 -16.82 14.68
C ILE A 212 6.47 -18.30 14.59
N LEU A 213 7.12 -19.04 13.67
CA LEU A 213 6.96 -20.48 13.58
C LEU A 213 7.54 -21.14 14.84
N PRO A 214 6.85 -22.14 15.41
CA PRO A 214 7.41 -22.97 16.47
C PRO A 214 8.72 -23.60 15.98
N ALA A 215 9.68 -23.81 16.89
CA ALA A 215 10.86 -24.60 16.57
C ALA A 215 10.40 -25.95 15.99
N PRO A 216 11.02 -26.44 14.90
CA PRO A 216 10.68 -27.75 14.36
C PRO A 216 10.88 -28.76 15.48
N SER A 217 9.78 -29.35 15.94
CA SER A 217 9.81 -30.50 16.82
C SER A 217 10.39 -31.64 16.00
N TYR A 218 11.72 -31.80 16.05
CA TYR A 218 12.31 -33.08 15.73
C TYR A 218 11.67 -34.07 16.70
N PRO A 219 10.94 -35.10 16.23
CA PRO A 219 10.61 -36.20 17.11
C PRO A 219 11.95 -36.71 17.60
N ALA A 220 12.20 -36.61 18.91
CA ALA A 220 13.32 -37.30 19.53
C ALA A 220 13.25 -38.74 19.01
N ASP A 221 14.30 -39.15 18.32
CA ASP A 221 14.46 -40.53 17.92
C ASP A 221 14.07 -41.38 19.13
N HIS A 222 13.06 -42.23 18.95
CA HIS A 222 12.92 -43.36 19.84
C HIS A 222 14.22 -44.14 19.69
N GLU A 223 15.18 -43.86 20.56
CA GLU A 223 16.17 -44.84 20.97
C GLU A 223 15.36 -46.03 21.48
N VAL A 224 15.11 -46.98 20.57
CA VAL A 224 14.63 -48.30 20.92
C VAL A 224 15.78 -48.94 21.68
N GLY A 225 15.77 -48.73 23.00
CA GLY A 225 16.46 -49.56 23.97
C GLY A 225 15.90 -50.98 23.90
N GLY A 226 16.37 -51.74 22.92
CA GLY A 226 16.10 -53.17 22.78
C GLY A 226 17.22 -53.97 23.42
N LEU A 227 17.08 -54.29 24.71
CA LEU A 227 17.76 -55.44 25.29
C LEU A 227 17.32 -56.72 24.54
N ARG A 228 18.28 -57.42 23.93
CA ARG A 228 18.18 -58.87 23.72
C ARG A 228 19.57 -59.49 23.86
N GLY A 229 19.80 -60.18 24.98
CA GLY A 229 20.84 -61.22 25.08
C GLY A 229 20.61 -62.30 24.02
N ASP A 230 21.57 -63.13 23.64
CA ASP A 230 22.59 -63.74 24.50
C ASP A 230 23.60 -64.51 23.62
N GLN A 231 24.77 -64.77 24.20
CA GLN A 231 25.75 -65.83 23.90
C GLN A 231 26.38 -66.00 22.50
N THR A 232 27.70 -65.83 22.43
CA THR A 232 28.63 -66.98 22.29
C THR A 232 30.06 -66.59 22.65
N ALA A 233 30.66 -67.43 23.49
CA ALA A 233 32.01 -67.29 24.02
C ALA A 233 33.12 -67.44 22.96
N ARG A 234 34.25 -66.75 23.17
CA ARG A 234 35.60 -67.35 23.08
C ARG A 234 36.63 -66.52 23.85
N GLN A 235 37.43 -67.25 24.61
CA GLN A 235 38.46 -66.79 25.55
C GLN A 235 39.59 -65.95 24.91
N PRO A 236 40.33 -65.17 25.72
CA PRO A 236 41.45 -64.36 25.27
C PRO A 236 42.72 -65.20 25.17
N HIS A 237 43.40 -65.12 24.03
CA HIS A 237 44.81 -65.50 23.93
C HIS A 237 45.67 -64.27 24.20
N ASP A 238 46.43 -64.42 25.28
CA ASP A 238 47.57 -63.62 25.73
C ASP A 238 48.66 -63.59 24.65
N GLN A 239 49.23 -62.41 24.33
CA GLN A 239 50.63 -62.30 23.93
C GLN A 239 51.16 -60.85 24.02
N ARG A 240 52.20 -60.75 24.84
CA ARG A 240 53.09 -59.61 25.13
C ARG A 240 53.96 -59.22 23.93
N GLY A 241 54.50 -57.99 24.03
CA GLY A 241 55.77 -57.58 23.43
C GLY A 241 55.58 -56.63 22.24
N GLU A 242 56.32 -55.54 22.06
CA GLU A 242 57.53 -55.03 22.70
C GLU A 242 57.58 -53.52 22.45
N GLY A 243 58.17 -52.78 23.39
CA GLY A 243 58.62 -51.42 23.13
C GLY A 243 59.90 -51.37 22.30
N ARG A 244 60.03 -50.31 21.51
CA ARG A 244 61.27 -49.64 21.06
C ARG A 244 60.85 -48.17 20.84
N GLY A 245 61.41 -47.14 21.49
CA GLY A 245 62.81 -46.72 21.50
C GLY A 245 63.19 -46.26 20.09
N GLY A 246 63.62 -45.04 19.78
CA GLY A 246 64.07 -43.84 20.48
C GLY A 246 64.78 -42.98 19.41
N GLY A 247 64.94 -41.67 19.64
CA GLY A 247 65.68 -40.76 18.75
C GLY A 247 65.00 -39.42 18.58
#